data_AF-A0AAE5LV34-F1
#
_entry.id   AF-A0AAE5LV34-F1
#
_cell.length_a   1.000
_cell.length_b   1.000
_cell.length_c   1.000
_cell.angle_alpha   90.00
_cell.angle_beta   90.00
_cell.angle_gamma   90.00
#
_symmetry.space_group_name_H-M   'P 1'
#
loop_
_entity.id
_entity.type
_entity.pdbx_description
1 polymer ?
#
loop_
_entity_poly.entity_id
_entity_poly.type
_entity_poly.pdbx_seq_one_letter_code
_entity_poly.pdbx_strand_id
1 'polypeptide(L)'
;MTDSPDTHAHKEGTDPEHTHDHGHGHDHHHHDVEHVSAALVTISSSRSFEEDAAGDTISELLTDGEHTIVTRELINDDFDGIQSAIHNLDAREDVDVIITTGGTGVTPDDVTVEAVSHFFEKKLPGFGERFRAKSVEEIGTRVIGTRATAGVTQTGTIIFVLPGSTNAVRLGVESLILPEVSHLVGLASRE
;
A
#
# COMPACT_ATOMS: atom_id res chain seq x y z
N MET A 1 -79.23 -9.98 -8.01
CA MET A 1 -78.25 -11.08 -8.07
C MET A 1 -77.17 -10.66 -9.05
N THR A 2 -75.94 -10.52 -8.56
CA THR A 2 -74.62 -10.55 -9.27
C THR A 2 -74.48 -9.71 -10.54
N ASP A 3 -73.85 -8.52 -10.55
CA ASP A 3 -72.42 -8.18 -10.41
C ASP A 3 -71.61 -8.26 -11.74
N SER A 4 -71.28 -7.05 -12.25
CA SER A 4 -70.04 -6.59 -12.95
C SER A 4 -69.51 -7.22 -14.26
N PRO A 5 -68.60 -6.54 -15.01
CA PRO A 5 -68.22 -5.11 -15.01
C PRO A 5 -68.17 -4.43 -16.39
N ASP A 6 -68.10 -3.08 -16.33
CA ASP A 6 -67.87 -2.12 -17.40
C ASP A 6 -66.54 -2.31 -18.16
N THR A 7 -66.61 -2.15 -19.48
CA THR A 7 -65.46 -1.85 -20.34
C THR A 7 -65.66 -0.44 -20.88
N HIS A 8 -64.66 0.44 -20.80
CA HIS A 8 -64.34 1.40 -21.87
C HIS A 8 -62.98 2.05 -21.63
N ALA A 9 -62.15 1.97 -22.68
CA ALA A 9 -60.76 2.38 -22.76
C ALA A 9 -60.59 3.89 -22.98
N HIS A 10 -59.53 4.47 -22.43
CA HIS A 10 -58.95 5.72 -22.88
C HIS A 10 -57.41 5.62 -22.96
N LYS A 11 -56.88 6.17 -24.05
CA LYS A 11 -55.50 6.12 -24.54
C LYS A 11 -54.51 6.84 -23.62
N GLU A 12 -53.36 6.23 -23.37
CA GLU A 12 -52.15 6.90 -22.88
C GLU A 12 -51.19 7.15 -24.05
N GLY A 13 -50.68 8.38 -24.12
CA GLY A 13 -49.58 8.77 -25.00
C GLY A 13 -48.24 8.41 -24.35
N THR A 14 -47.35 7.85 -25.14
CA THR A 14 -45.97 7.54 -24.74
C THR A 14 -45.06 8.74 -25.03
N ASP A 15 -44.53 9.35 -23.97
CA ASP A 15 -43.37 10.24 -24.01
C ASP A 15 -42.07 9.43 -24.24
N PRO A 16 -41.04 10.01 -24.87
CA PRO A 16 -39.79 9.31 -25.18
C PRO A 16 -38.87 9.19 -23.97
N GLU A 17 -38.21 8.03 -23.86
CA GLU A 17 -37.24 7.68 -22.83
C GLU A 17 -36.02 8.60 -22.83
N HIS A 18 -35.76 9.27 -21.70
CA HIS A 18 -34.46 9.84 -21.37
C HIS A 18 -33.60 8.75 -20.70
N THR A 19 -32.76 8.09 -21.48
CA THR A 19 -31.68 7.24 -20.95
C THR A 19 -30.50 8.15 -20.57
N HIS A 20 -30.36 8.42 -19.27
CA HIS A 20 -29.12 8.98 -18.73
C HIS A 20 -28.10 7.85 -18.60
N ASP A 21 -27.29 7.70 -19.65
CA ASP A 21 -26.01 7.01 -19.59
C ASP A 21 -25.03 7.85 -18.76
N HIS A 22 -24.67 7.34 -17.58
CA HIS A 22 -23.59 7.87 -16.76
C HIS A 22 -22.52 6.79 -16.57
N GLY A 23 -22.00 6.26 -17.67
CA GLY A 23 -20.71 5.58 -17.71
C GLY A 23 -19.53 6.55 -17.72
N HIS A 24 -19.32 7.33 -16.66
CA HIS A 24 -18.04 8.00 -16.44
C HIS A 24 -17.11 7.07 -15.66
N GLY A 25 -16.50 6.12 -16.37
CA GLY A 25 -15.24 5.52 -15.92
C GLY A 25 -14.19 6.63 -15.92
N HIS A 26 -13.94 7.21 -14.76
CA HIS A 26 -12.83 8.15 -14.60
C HIS A 26 -11.52 7.35 -14.73
N ASP A 27 -10.90 7.46 -15.89
CA ASP A 27 -9.60 6.87 -16.19
C ASP A 27 -8.52 7.67 -15.40
N HIS A 28 -8.25 7.25 -14.16
CA HIS A 28 -7.35 7.94 -13.24
C HIS A 28 -5.85 7.63 -13.49
N HIS A 29 -5.53 6.78 -14.47
CA HIS A 29 -4.17 6.28 -14.76
C HIS A 29 -3.28 7.24 -15.57
N HIS A 30 -3.69 8.50 -15.75
CA HIS A 30 -2.99 9.45 -16.63
C HIS A 30 -1.60 9.88 -16.14
N HIS A 31 -1.13 9.29 -15.04
CA HIS A 31 0.04 9.72 -14.29
C HIS A 31 0.90 8.57 -13.78
N ASP A 32 0.59 7.34 -14.14
CA ASP A 32 1.31 6.18 -13.62
C ASP A 32 2.73 6.17 -14.21
N VAL A 33 3.73 5.97 -13.36
CA VAL A 33 5.10 5.74 -13.83
C VAL A 33 5.26 4.30 -14.28
N GLU A 34 5.97 4.08 -15.39
CA GLU A 34 6.17 2.72 -15.94
C GLU A 34 7.03 1.86 -15.01
N HIS A 35 8.05 2.46 -14.38
CA HIS A 35 9.01 1.76 -13.53
C HIS A 35 9.24 2.53 -12.23
N VAL A 36 9.42 1.79 -11.14
CA VAL A 36 9.71 2.33 -9.80
C VAL A 36 11.05 1.79 -9.32
N SER A 37 11.85 2.67 -8.73
CA SER A 37 13.13 2.35 -8.08
C SER A 37 12.92 2.27 -6.57
N ALA A 38 13.02 1.07 -6.01
CA ALA A 38 12.75 0.80 -4.61
C ALA A 38 14.05 0.55 -3.81
N ALA A 39 14.11 1.14 -2.62
CA ALA A 39 15.05 0.77 -1.56
C ALA A 39 14.35 -0.17 -0.58
N LEU A 40 15.00 -1.27 -0.23
CA LEU A 40 14.48 -2.26 0.73
C LEU A 40 15.30 -2.23 2.02
N VAL A 41 14.62 -2.08 3.17
CA VAL A 41 15.25 -2.11 4.50
C VAL A 41 14.63 -3.21 5.35
N THR A 42 15.40 -4.27 5.60
CA THR A 42 15.04 -5.30 6.58
C THR A 42 15.52 -4.87 7.95
N ILE A 43 14.61 -4.84 8.92
CA ILE A 43 14.87 -4.43 10.31
C ILE A 43 14.74 -5.66 11.20
N SER A 44 15.85 -6.11 11.76
CA SER A 44 15.91 -7.33 12.58
C SER A 44 17.15 -7.35 13.47
N SER A 45 16.97 -7.70 14.75
CA SER A 45 18.06 -7.94 15.71
C SER A 45 18.77 -9.29 15.54
N SER A 46 18.18 -10.23 14.77
CA SER A 46 18.67 -11.62 14.72
C SER A 46 18.87 -12.21 13.34
N ARG A 47 18.51 -11.50 12.26
CA ARG A 47 18.62 -12.04 10.90
C ARG A 47 19.95 -11.66 10.27
N SER A 48 20.50 -12.58 9.49
CA SER A 48 21.51 -12.32 8.47
C SER A 48 20.85 -12.18 7.09
N PHE A 49 21.57 -11.67 6.10
CA PHE A 49 21.06 -11.62 4.72
C PHE A 49 20.74 -13.02 4.17
N GLU A 50 21.47 -14.05 4.59
CA GLU A 50 21.23 -15.45 4.21
C GLU A 50 19.92 -16.02 4.79
N GLU A 51 19.32 -15.31 5.76
CA GLU A 51 18.11 -15.71 6.47
C GLU A 51 16.99 -14.66 6.34
N ASP A 52 17.10 -13.75 5.36
CA ASP A 52 16.14 -12.68 5.12
C ASP A 52 15.12 -13.03 4.03
N ALA A 53 14.37 -14.11 4.28
CA ALA A 53 13.30 -14.57 3.39
C ALA A 53 12.20 -13.52 3.13
N ALA A 54 12.01 -12.59 4.06
CA ALA A 54 11.07 -11.48 3.91
C ALA A 54 11.58 -10.49 2.85
N GLY A 55 12.84 -10.06 2.97
CA GLY A 55 13.46 -9.20 1.97
C GLY A 55 13.63 -9.87 0.60
N ASP A 56 13.92 -11.17 0.57
CA ASP A 56 13.98 -11.93 -0.68
C ASP A 56 12.62 -11.93 -1.38
N THR A 57 11.54 -12.17 -0.63
CA THR A 57 10.17 -12.14 -1.16
C THR A 57 9.80 -10.76 -1.71
N ILE A 58 10.20 -9.66 -1.05
CA ILE A 58 9.94 -8.31 -1.57
C ILE A 58 10.70 -8.10 -2.90
N SER A 59 11.96 -8.51 -2.93
CA SER A 59 12.83 -8.34 -4.09
C SER A 59 12.30 -9.11 -5.30
N GLU A 60 11.89 -10.37 -5.09
CA GLU A 60 11.26 -11.20 -6.12
C GLU A 60 9.98 -10.57 -6.66
N LEU A 61 9.04 -10.21 -5.78
CA LEU A 61 7.75 -9.67 -6.18
C LEU A 61 7.84 -8.33 -6.91
N LEU A 62 8.74 -7.44 -6.48
CA LEU A 62 8.95 -6.17 -7.19
C LEU A 62 9.62 -6.37 -8.54
N THR A 63 10.59 -7.28 -8.64
CA THR A 63 11.25 -7.59 -9.92
C THR A 63 10.27 -8.23 -10.91
N ASP A 64 9.42 -9.15 -10.44
CA ASP A 64 8.36 -9.77 -11.25
C ASP A 64 7.31 -8.74 -11.70
N GLY A 65 7.13 -7.67 -10.93
CA GLY A 65 6.29 -6.51 -11.27
C GLY A 65 6.99 -5.45 -12.13
N GLU A 66 8.14 -5.75 -12.75
CA GLU A 66 8.91 -4.84 -13.60
C GLU A 66 9.44 -3.59 -12.86
N HIS A 67 9.64 -3.69 -11.54
CA HIS A 67 10.26 -2.65 -10.72
C HIS A 67 11.69 -3.03 -10.34
N THR A 68 12.50 -2.04 -9.94
CA THR A 68 13.93 -2.23 -9.66
C THR A 68 14.21 -2.07 -8.16
N ILE A 69 15.00 -2.98 -7.59
CA ILE A 69 15.60 -2.77 -6.26
C ILE A 69 16.96 -2.08 -6.45
N VAL A 70 17.04 -0.78 -6.13
CA VAL A 70 18.29 -0.01 -6.26
C VAL A 70 19.23 -0.21 -5.08
N THR A 71 18.68 -0.62 -3.94
CA THR A 71 19.48 -0.97 -2.76
C THR A 71 18.70 -1.85 -1.80
N ARG A 72 19.44 -2.66 -1.05
CA ARG A 72 18.90 -3.50 0.01
C ARG A 72 19.81 -3.40 1.22
N GLU A 73 19.22 -3.06 2.35
CA GLU A 73 19.90 -2.91 3.63
C GLU A 73 19.28 -3.86 4.67
N LEU A 74 20.11 -4.36 5.59
CA LEU A 74 19.67 -5.10 6.77
C LEU A 74 20.29 -4.41 7.98
N ILE A 75 19.43 -3.89 8.87
CA ILE A 75 19.82 -3.11 10.03
C ILE A 75 19.16 -3.67 11.30
N ASN A 76 19.71 -3.29 12.46
CA ASN A 76 19.12 -3.65 13.75
C ASN A 76 17.84 -2.84 14.03
N ASP A 77 17.07 -3.32 14.99
CA ASP A 77 15.84 -2.73 15.51
C ASP A 77 16.10 -1.57 16.49
N ASP A 78 16.99 -0.65 16.12
CA ASP A 78 17.28 0.55 16.90
C ASP A 78 16.72 1.81 16.23
N PHE A 79 16.10 2.68 17.04
CA PHE A 79 15.37 3.84 16.53
C PHE A 79 16.25 4.77 15.69
N ASP A 80 17.45 5.10 16.19
CA ASP A 80 18.36 6.04 15.55
C ASP A 80 18.94 5.47 14.23
N GLY A 81 19.25 4.17 14.21
CA GLY A 81 19.71 3.44 13.04
C GLY A 81 18.65 3.39 11.95
N ILE A 82 17.39 3.10 12.31
CA ILE A 82 16.26 3.15 11.38
C ILE A 82 16.08 4.56 10.83
N GLN A 83 16.07 5.60 11.68
CA GLN A 83 15.95 6.98 11.21
C GLN A 83 17.09 7.38 10.27
N SER A 84 18.32 6.98 10.59
CA SER A 84 19.49 7.27 9.77
C SER A 84 19.40 6.60 8.40
N ALA A 85 19.00 5.33 8.35
CA ALA A 85 18.80 4.61 7.10
C ALA A 85 17.72 5.28 6.23
N ILE A 86 16.55 5.58 6.80
CA ILE A 86 15.46 6.23 6.06
C ILE A 86 15.87 7.62 5.57
N HIS A 87 16.54 8.42 6.40
CA HIS A 87 17.01 9.74 6.00
C HIS A 87 18.00 9.67 4.82
N ASN A 88 18.97 8.75 4.87
CA ASN A 88 19.95 8.58 3.82
C ASN A 88 19.31 8.12 2.51
N LEU A 89 18.30 7.24 2.59
CA LEU A 89 17.58 6.73 1.42
C LEU A 89 16.64 7.78 0.82
N ASP A 90 15.94 8.55 1.65
CA ASP A 90 15.04 9.64 1.23
C ASP A 90 15.79 10.80 0.54
N ALA A 91 17.08 10.95 0.84
CA ALA A 91 17.95 11.94 0.20
C ALA A 91 18.52 11.50 -1.16
N ARG A 92 18.26 10.26 -1.60
CA ARG A 92 18.79 9.73 -2.86
C ARG A 92 17.84 10.01 -4.02
N GLU A 93 18.39 10.57 -5.10
CA GLU A 93 17.64 10.84 -6.34
C GLU A 93 17.26 9.57 -7.12
N ASP A 94 17.86 8.41 -6.80
CA ASP A 94 17.56 7.12 -7.43
C ASP A 94 16.56 6.26 -6.63
N VAL A 95 15.89 6.83 -5.61
CA VAL A 95 14.94 6.13 -4.74
C VAL A 95 13.56 6.80 -4.82
N ASP A 96 12.62 6.14 -5.50
CA ASP A 96 11.22 6.57 -5.58
C ASP A 96 10.42 6.07 -4.36
N VAL A 97 10.76 4.87 -3.88
CA VAL A 97 10.02 4.17 -2.83
C VAL A 97 10.96 3.50 -1.84
N ILE A 98 10.65 3.58 -0.55
CA ILE A 98 11.32 2.81 0.51
C ILE A 98 10.33 1.79 1.07
N ILE A 99 10.72 0.52 1.11
CA ILE A 99 9.94 -0.54 1.74
C ILE A 99 10.72 -1.08 2.93
N THR A 100 10.15 -0.96 4.12
CA THR A 100 10.72 -1.55 5.33
C THR A 100 9.97 -2.82 5.72
N THR A 101 10.67 -3.80 6.29
CA THR A 101 10.07 -5.00 6.85
C THR A 101 10.69 -5.37 8.19
N GLY A 102 9.86 -5.58 9.22
CA GLY A 102 10.31 -5.94 10.58
C GLY A 102 10.30 -4.79 11.59
N GLY A 103 10.49 -5.12 12.87
CA GLY A 103 10.46 -4.17 14.00
C GLY A 103 9.11 -3.47 14.23
N THR A 104 7.99 -4.06 13.77
CA THR A 104 6.65 -3.44 13.87
C THR A 104 5.74 -4.06 14.93
N GLY A 105 6.23 -5.00 15.74
CA GLY A 105 5.46 -5.61 16.83
C GLY A 105 5.12 -4.64 17.96
N VAL A 106 4.89 -5.20 19.16
CA VAL A 106 4.46 -4.44 20.36
C VAL A 106 5.46 -4.58 21.51
N THR A 107 6.64 -5.13 21.25
CA THR A 107 7.72 -5.21 22.23
C THR A 107 8.46 -3.87 22.30
N PRO A 108 9.25 -3.59 23.36
CA PRO A 108 9.99 -2.33 23.49
C PRO A 108 10.95 -2.05 22.34
N ASP A 109 11.46 -3.10 21.69
CA ASP A 109 12.42 -3.00 20.58
C ASP A 109 11.71 -2.79 19.23
N ASP A 110 10.37 -2.97 19.17
CA ASP A 110 9.58 -2.78 17.95
C ASP A 110 9.29 -1.28 17.69
N VAL A 111 10.29 -0.58 17.17
CA VAL A 111 10.26 0.88 17.00
C VAL A 111 10.14 1.38 15.56
N THR A 112 10.03 0.48 14.57
CA THR A 112 10.03 0.84 13.13
C THR A 112 8.92 1.84 12.77
N VAL A 113 7.69 1.60 13.24
CA VAL A 113 6.55 2.47 12.89
C VAL A 113 6.77 3.88 13.43
N GLU A 114 7.24 4.00 14.66
CA GLU A 114 7.56 5.25 15.31
C GLU A 114 8.70 5.98 14.58
N ALA A 115 9.80 5.29 14.31
CA ALA A 115 10.98 5.87 13.64
C ALA A 115 10.63 6.41 12.24
N VAL A 116 9.96 5.59 11.43
CA VAL A 116 9.61 5.92 10.04
C VAL A 116 8.50 6.98 9.96
N SER A 117 7.52 6.97 10.87
CA SER A 117 6.39 7.91 10.80
C SER A 117 6.78 9.39 10.97
N HIS A 118 7.99 9.67 11.46
CA HIS A 118 8.53 11.04 11.55
C HIS A 118 8.80 11.65 10.19
N PHE A 119 8.99 10.84 9.15
CA PHE A 119 9.29 11.30 7.79
C PHE A 119 8.03 11.61 6.98
N PHE A 120 6.84 11.26 7.48
CA PHE A 120 5.60 11.42 6.73
C PHE A 120 5.12 12.88 6.75
N GLU A 121 5.34 13.59 5.64
CA GLU A 121 4.65 14.86 5.36
C GLU A 121 3.15 14.59 5.15
N LYS A 122 2.81 13.48 4.47
CA LYS A 122 1.43 13.02 4.32
C LYS A 122 1.33 11.55 4.69
N LYS A 123 0.49 11.23 5.68
CA LYS A 123 0.17 9.83 6.01
C LYS A 123 -0.80 9.25 4.99
N LEU A 124 -0.63 7.97 4.66
CA LEU A 124 -1.52 7.18 3.82
C LEU A 124 -2.26 6.15 4.67
N PRO A 125 -3.23 6.56 5.53
CA PRO A 125 -3.85 5.68 6.52
C PRO A 125 -4.56 4.47 5.90
N GLY A 126 -5.09 4.64 4.68
CA GLY A 126 -5.75 3.58 3.93
C GLY A 126 -4.87 2.34 3.70
N PHE A 127 -3.55 2.49 3.63
CA PHE A 127 -2.65 1.35 3.50
C PHE A 127 -2.73 0.42 4.72
N GLY A 128 -2.54 0.98 5.93
CA GLY A 128 -2.59 0.20 7.16
C GLY A 128 -4.00 -0.36 7.44
N GLU A 129 -5.04 0.39 7.09
CA GLU A 129 -6.43 -0.07 7.19
C GLU A 129 -6.72 -1.26 6.28
N ARG A 130 -6.34 -1.17 5.00
CA ARG A 130 -6.52 -2.25 4.02
C ARG A 130 -5.66 -3.46 4.33
N PHE A 131 -4.42 -3.23 4.78
CA PHE A 131 -3.53 -4.29 5.24
C PHE A 131 -4.21 -5.10 6.35
N ARG A 132 -4.63 -4.44 7.43
CA ARG A 132 -5.32 -5.10 8.54
C ARG A 132 -6.60 -5.78 8.08
N ALA A 133 -7.44 -5.12 7.28
CA ALA A 133 -8.69 -5.70 6.79
C ALA A 133 -8.46 -7.02 6.05
N LYS A 134 -7.45 -7.08 5.17
CA LYS A 134 -7.09 -8.32 4.46
C LYS A 134 -6.45 -9.36 5.39
N SER A 135 -5.68 -8.93 6.40
CA SER A 135 -5.07 -9.85 7.36
C SER A 135 -6.09 -10.55 8.28
N VAL A 136 -7.29 -9.97 8.51
CA VAL A 136 -8.30 -10.56 9.42
C VAL A 136 -8.63 -12.00 9.05
N GLU A 137 -8.71 -12.32 7.76
CA GLU A 137 -9.07 -13.65 7.28
C GLU A 137 -8.02 -14.71 7.67
N GLU A 138 -6.73 -14.32 7.71
CA GLU A 138 -5.62 -15.22 8.03
C GLU A 138 -5.34 -15.30 9.54
N ILE A 139 -5.29 -14.15 10.22
CA ILE A 139 -4.79 -14.06 11.60
C ILE A 139 -5.86 -13.68 12.63
N GLY A 140 -7.10 -13.44 12.21
CA GLY A 140 -8.23 -13.13 13.08
C GLY A 140 -7.97 -11.92 13.98
N THR A 141 -8.28 -12.06 15.26
CA THR A 141 -8.12 -10.97 16.25
C THR A 141 -6.67 -10.57 16.50
N ARG A 142 -5.68 -11.37 16.07
CA ARG A 142 -4.26 -11.01 16.20
C ARG A 142 -3.90 -9.75 15.41
N VAL A 143 -4.74 -9.37 14.44
CA VAL A 143 -4.63 -8.11 13.70
C VAL A 143 -4.59 -6.87 14.60
N ILE A 144 -5.09 -6.96 15.84
CA ILE A 144 -5.02 -5.88 16.83
C ILE A 144 -3.55 -5.47 17.09
N GLY A 145 -2.62 -6.43 17.05
CA GLY A 145 -1.18 -6.19 17.18
C GLY A 145 -0.46 -5.92 15.86
N THR A 146 -1.16 -5.97 14.72
CA THR A 146 -0.55 -5.75 13.40
C THR A 146 -0.37 -4.26 13.15
N ARG A 147 0.89 -3.84 13.08
CA ARG A 147 1.26 -2.46 12.71
C ARG A 147 1.91 -2.45 11.34
N ALA A 148 1.21 -1.86 10.39
CA ALA A 148 1.65 -1.54 9.04
C ALA A 148 1.18 -0.12 8.73
N THR A 149 2.01 0.68 8.07
CA THR A 149 1.70 2.07 7.74
C THR A 149 2.40 2.49 6.45
N ALA A 150 1.93 3.57 5.84
CA ALA A 150 2.62 4.20 4.72
C ALA A 150 2.48 5.72 4.79
N GLY A 151 3.36 6.41 4.07
CA GLY A 151 3.34 7.86 3.96
C GLY A 151 4.19 8.36 2.80
N VAL A 152 3.99 9.63 2.47
CA VAL A 152 4.80 10.39 1.51
C VAL A 152 5.69 11.33 2.30
N THR A 153 6.97 11.36 1.96
CA THR A 153 7.95 12.28 2.56
C THR A 153 7.87 13.68 1.95
N GLN A 154 8.66 14.61 2.49
CA GLN A 154 8.75 15.97 1.94
C GLN A 154 9.40 16.01 0.56
N THR A 155 10.27 15.04 0.24
CA THR A 155 10.95 14.92 -1.06
C THR A 155 10.07 14.25 -2.11
N GLY A 156 8.93 13.69 -1.72
CA GLY A 156 8.02 12.95 -2.60
C GLY A 156 8.22 11.44 -2.61
N THR A 157 9.22 10.91 -1.89
CA THR A 157 9.43 9.47 -1.73
C THR A 157 8.27 8.82 -0.97
N ILE A 158 7.81 7.66 -1.44
CA ILE A 158 6.78 6.88 -0.74
C ILE A 158 7.46 5.89 0.19
N ILE A 159 7.01 5.79 1.45
CA ILE A 159 7.52 4.77 2.37
C ILE A 159 6.39 3.81 2.77
N PHE A 160 6.64 2.51 2.62
CA PHE A 160 5.77 1.44 3.11
C PHE A 160 6.45 0.70 4.26
N VAL A 161 5.73 0.52 5.37
CA VAL A 161 6.20 -0.19 6.56
C VAL A 161 5.39 -1.46 6.73
N LEU A 162 6.07 -2.61 6.57
CA LEU A 162 5.48 -3.95 6.64
C LEU A 162 5.94 -4.73 7.89
N PRO A 163 5.11 -5.64 8.42
CA PRO A 163 5.57 -6.62 9.41
C PRO A 163 6.60 -7.59 8.82
N GLY A 164 7.48 -8.11 9.69
CA GLY A 164 8.64 -8.92 9.30
C GLY A 164 8.37 -10.37 8.86
N SER A 165 7.12 -10.83 8.81
CA SER A 165 6.80 -12.19 8.37
C SER A 165 6.62 -12.26 6.85
N THR A 166 7.05 -13.36 6.23
CA THR A 166 6.94 -13.56 4.78
C THR A 166 5.49 -13.50 4.29
N ASN A 167 4.52 -14.02 5.07
CA ASN A 167 3.10 -13.92 4.73
C ASN A 167 2.61 -12.47 4.73
N ALA A 168 2.98 -11.68 5.75
CA ALA A 168 2.62 -10.27 5.84
C ALA A 168 3.22 -9.47 4.69
N VAL A 169 4.48 -9.76 4.35
CA VAL A 169 5.17 -9.18 3.19
C VAL A 169 4.43 -9.50 1.90
N ARG A 170 4.14 -10.79 1.64
CA ARG A 170 3.46 -11.21 0.41
C ARG A 170 2.10 -10.55 0.28
N LEU A 171 1.32 -10.53 1.36
CA LEU A 171 0.03 -9.83 1.41
C LEU A 171 0.18 -8.34 1.09
N GLY A 172 1.12 -7.66 1.74
CA GLY A 172 1.35 -6.23 1.56
C GLY A 172 1.81 -5.89 0.14
N VAL A 173 2.78 -6.63 -0.38
CA VAL A 173 3.35 -6.35 -1.70
C VAL A 173 2.36 -6.70 -2.82
N GLU A 174 1.87 -7.94 -2.87
CA GLU A 174 1.01 -8.40 -3.98
C GLU A 174 -0.34 -7.70 -4.00
N SER A 175 -0.97 -7.56 -2.83
CA SER A 175 -2.37 -7.09 -2.79
C SER A 175 -2.52 -5.58 -2.64
N LEU A 176 -1.45 -4.84 -2.31
CA LEU A 176 -1.55 -3.42 -1.99
C LEU A 176 -0.44 -2.57 -2.64
N ILE A 177 0.83 -2.97 -2.57
CA ILE A 177 1.92 -2.14 -3.11
C ILE A 177 1.97 -2.22 -4.63
N LEU A 178 2.11 -3.42 -5.21
CA LEU A 178 2.22 -3.60 -6.66
C LEU A 178 1.07 -2.95 -7.45
N PRO A 179 -0.21 -3.04 -7.02
CA PRO A 179 -1.30 -2.39 -7.75
C PRO A 179 -1.28 -0.86 -7.72
N GLU A 180 -0.60 -0.25 -6.74
CA GLU A 180 -0.74 1.19 -6.44
C GLU A 180 0.58 1.97 -6.59
N VAL A 181 1.73 1.31 -6.54
CA VAL A 181 3.04 1.98 -6.37
C VAL A 181 3.36 2.92 -7.53
N SER A 182 3.13 2.50 -8.78
CA SER A 182 3.30 3.35 -9.98
C SER A 182 2.39 4.58 -9.96
N HIS A 183 1.15 4.43 -9.51
CA HIS A 183 0.21 5.53 -9.40
C HIS A 183 0.60 6.53 -8.31
N LEU A 184 0.99 6.02 -7.14
CA LEU A 184 1.39 6.84 -5.99
C LEU A 184 2.65 7.64 -6.26
N VAL A 185 3.67 7.03 -6.87
CA VAL A 185 4.90 7.73 -7.28
C VAL A 185 4.58 8.81 -8.31
N GLY A 186 3.73 8.50 -9.30
CA GLY A 186 3.25 9.46 -10.29
C GLY A 186 2.40 10.62 -9.74
N LEU A 187 1.74 10.44 -8.59
CA LEU A 187 1.06 11.51 -7.87
C LEU A 187 2.03 12.37 -7.06
N ALA A 188 3.00 11.74 -6.39
CA ALA A 188 3.91 12.42 -5.47
C ALA A 188 5.01 13.22 -6.18
N SER A 189 5.36 12.86 -7.41
CA SER A 189 6.36 13.53 -8.24
C SER A 189 5.87 14.81 -8.95
N ARG A 190 4.65 15.28 -8.66
CA ARG A 190 4.08 16.47 -9.31
C ARG A 190 4.48 17.76 -8.60
N GLU A 191 4.92 18.74 -9.39
CA GLU A 191 5.13 20.13 -8.95
C GLU A 191 3.80 20.87 -8.68
#